data_AF-A0ABD5Z226-F1
#
_entry.id   AF-A0ABD5Z226-F1
#
_cell.length_a   1.000
_cell.length_b   1.000
_cell.length_c   1.000
_cell.angle_alpha   90.00
_cell.angle_beta   90.00
_cell.angle_gamma   90.00
#
_symmetry.space_group_name_H-M   'P 1'
#
loop_
_entity.id
_entity.type
_entity.pdbx_description
1 polymer ?
#
loop_
_entity_poly.entity_id
_entity_poly.type
_entity_poly.pdbx_seq_one_letter_code
_entity_poly.pdbx_strand_id
1 'polypeptide(L)' 'MSTQNYNRYEKARIIGARSLQVSYGAPVLVDTNQTEPVLIAAEEYDEGVLPFTVRRD' A
#
# COMPACT_ATOMS: atom_id res chain seq x y z
N MET A 1 7.13 1.46 14.28
CA MET A 1 7.64 1.69 12.91
C MET A 1 7.46 3.15 12.57
N SER A 2 8.47 3.80 11.98
CA SER A 2 8.48 5.25 11.75
C SER A 2 7.26 5.69 10.94
N THR A 3 6.46 6.58 11.50
CA THR A 3 5.36 7.26 10.81
C THR A 3 5.95 8.15 9.71
N GLN A 4 6.29 7.56 8.56
CA GLN A 4 6.77 8.30 7.40
C GLN A 4 5.59 9.06 6.82
N ASN A 5 5.59 10.38 7.02
CA ASN A 5 4.58 11.25 6.41
C ASN A 5 4.85 11.36 4.91
N TYR A 6 4.12 10.56 4.13
CA TYR A 6 4.11 10.64 2.67
C TYR A 6 3.23 11.79 2.20
N ASN A 7 3.68 12.53 1.18
CA ASN A 7 2.84 13.53 0.54
C ASN A 7 1.71 12.86 -0.28
N ARG A 8 0.72 13.63 -0.73
CA ARG A 8 -0.44 13.10 -1.49
C ARG A 8 -0.05 12.31 -2.74
N TYR A 9 1.04 12.67 -3.40
CA TYR A 9 1.51 12.01 -4.63
C TYR A 9 2.23 10.71 -4.31
N GLU A 10 3.07 10.72 -3.26
CA GLU A 10 3.75 9.52 -2.74
C GLU A 10 2.74 8.50 -2.24
N LYS A 11 1.75 8.94 -1.44
CA LYS A 11 0.66 8.08 -0.97
C LYS A 11 -0.10 7.45 -2.14
N ALA A 12 -0.49 8.26 -3.14
CA ALA A 12 -1.18 7.75 -4.32
C ALA A 12 -0.32 6.73 -5.10
N ARG A 13 0.98 6.99 -5.24
CA ARG A 13 1.89 6.08 -5.95
C ARG A 13 2.10 4.76 -5.21
N ILE A 14 2.24 4.80 -3.88
CA ILE A 14 2.36 3.63 -3.02
C ILE A 14 1.11 2.74 -3.15
N ILE A 15 -0.07 3.31 -2.95
CA ILE A 15 -1.34 2.55 -3.02
C ILE A 15 -1.54 2.00 -4.42
N GLY A 16 -1.27 2.79 -5.47
CA GLY A 16 -1.40 2.35 -6.85
C GLY A 16 -0.44 1.20 -7.21
N ALA A 17 0.82 1.28 -6.80
CA ALA A 17 1.80 0.23 -7.02
C ALA A 17 1.43 -1.06 -6.27
N ARG A 18 0.94 -0.93 -5.02
CA ARG A 18 0.51 -2.09 -4.24
C ARG A 18 -0.74 -2.75 -4.80
N SER A 19 -1.73 -1.95 -5.19
CA SER A 19 -2.95 -2.44 -5.84
C SER A 19 -2.63 -3.32 -7.05
N LEU A 20 -1.67 -2.90 -7.89
CA LEU A 20 -1.21 -3.70 -9.02
C LEU A 20 -0.60 -5.05 -8.61
N GLN A 21 0.20 -5.08 -7.53
CA GLN A 21 0.77 -6.32 -7.01
C GLN A 21 -0.34 -7.29 -6.57
N VAL A 22 -1.33 -6.79 -5.82
CA VAL A 22 -2.47 -7.58 -5.35
C VAL A 22 -3.28 -8.11 -6.55
N SER A 23 -3.50 -7.29 -7.58
CA SER A 23 -4.16 -7.72 -8.83
C SER A 23 -3.43 -8.85 -9.56
N TYR A 24 -2.10 -8.95 -9.40
CA TYR A 24 -1.30 -10.05 -9.95
C TYR A 24 -1.14 -11.24 -8.99
N GLY A 25 -1.92 -11.29 -7.91
CA GLY A 25 -1.93 -12.41 -6.96
C GLY A 25 -0.79 -12.38 -5.95
N ALA A 26 -0.17 -11.22 -5.72
CA ALA A 26 0.76 -11.07 -4.60
C ALA A 26 0.02 -11.31 -3.27
N PRO A 27 0.69 -11.92 -2.27
CA PRO A 27 0.09 -12.18 -0.97
C PRO A 27 -0.26 -10.88 -0.25
N VAL A 28 -1.45 -10.87 0.37
CA VAL A 28 -1.95 -9.77 1.21
C VAL A 28 -1.39 -9.94 2.64
N LEU A 29 -0.98 -8.83 3.26
CA LEU A 29 -0.28 -8.78 4.55
C LEU A 29 -1.22 -8.52 5.74
N VAL A 30 -2.48 -8.20 5.46
CA VAL A 30 -3.54 -7.92 6.46
C VAL A 30 -4.72 -8.87 6.25
N ASP A 31 -5.45 -9.15 7.31
CA ASP A 31 -6.74 -9.85 7.21
C ASP A 31 -7.81 -8.85 6.82
N THR A 32 -8.39 -9.00 5.63
CA THR A 32 -9.33 -8.04 5.05
C THR A 32 -10.51 -8.74 4.40
N ASN A 33 -11.69 -8.14 4.53
CA ASN A 33 -12.90 -8.57 3.82
C ASN A 33 -13.04 -7.88 2.45
N GLN A 34 -12.08 -7.03 2.08
CA GLN A 34 -12.10 -6.32 0.81
C GLN A 34 -11.73 -7.26 -0.34
N THR A 35 -12.44 -7.12 -1.47
CA THR A 35 -12.13 -7.85 -2.71
C THR A 35 -11.39 -6.96 -3.72
N GLU A 36 -11.62 -5.65 -3.66
CA GLU A 36 -11.01 -4.71 -4.59
C GLU A 36 -9.54 -4.45 -4.25
N PRO A 37 -8.59 -4.68 -5.19
CA PRO A 37 -7.15 -4.55 -4.93
C PRO A 37 -6.73 -3.18 -4.38
N VAL A 38 -7.42 -2.11 -4.80
CA VAL A 38 -7.14 -0.75 -4.33
C VAL A 38 -7.55 -0.54 -2.87
N LEU A 39 -8.62 -1.20 -2.43
CA LEU A 39 -9.08 -1.12 -1.04
C LEU A 39 -8.18 -1.94 -0.13
N ILE A 40 -7.78 -3.14 -0.57
CA ILE A 40 -6.78 -3.97 0.12
C ILE A 40 -5.47 -3.20 0.29
N ALA A 41 -4.96 -2.59 -0.78
CA ALA A 41 -3.73 -1.78 -0.74
C ALA A 41 -3.84 -0.55 0.18
N ALA A 42 -5.02 0.06 0.27
CA ALA A 42 -5.26 1.18 1.19
C ALA A 42 -5.24 0.71 2.65
N GLU A 43 -5.86 -0.43 2.95
CA GLU A 43 -5.87 -1.03 4.29
C GLU A 43 -4.47 -1.44 4.74
N GLU A 44 -3.69 -2.10 3.88
CA GLU A 44 -2.28 -2.40 4.18
C GLU A 44 -1.42 -1.14 4.39
N TYR A 45 -1.73 -0.06 3.68
CA TYR A 45 -1.06 1.22 3.86
C TYR A 45 -1.40 1.85 5.22
N ASP A 46 -2.68 1.84 5.59
CA ASP A 46 -3.17 2.45 6.84
C ASP A 46 -2.68 1.64 8.07
N GLU A 47 -2.52 0.32 7.95
CA GLU A 47 -1.87 -0.56 8.94
C GLU A 47 -0.32 -0.41 8.98
N GLY A 48 0.27 0.31 8.03
CA GLY A 48 1.71 0.58 8.00
C GLY A 48 2.59 -0.64 7.75
N VAL A 49 2.04 -1.71 7.16
CA VAL A 49 2.74 -2.98 6.90
C VAL A 49 3.44 -3.02 5.54
N LEU A 50 3.23 -2.03 4.67
CA LEU A 50 3.80 -2.00 3.33
C LEU A 50 5.34 -1.82 3.36
N PRO A 51 6.12 -2.75 2.76
CA PRO A 51 7.57 -2.70 2.75
C PRO A 51 8.09 -1.77 1.63
N PHE A 52 7.58 -0.55 1.54
CA PHE A 52 8.03 0.44 0.57
C PHE A 52 8.90 1.51 1.20
N THR A 53 9.82 2.05 0.40
CA THR A 53 10.62 3.22 0.73
C THR A 53 10.52 4.21 -0.41
N VAL A 54 10.30 5.48 -0.09
CA VAL A 54 10.30 6.57 -1.08
C VAL A 54 11.70 7.17 -1.14
N ARG A 55 12.31 7.12 -2.33
CA ARG A 55 13.52 7.88 -2.61
C ARG A 55 13.14 9.23 -3.20
N ARG A 56 13.58 10.31 -2.57
CA ARG A 56 13.44 11.69 -3.02
C ARG A 56 14.81 12.12 -3.53
N ASP A 57 14.95 12.24 -4.84
CA ASP A 57 16.14 12.80 -5.47
C ASP A 57 15.97 14.31 -5.68
#